data_AF-A0AAV5FLI6-F1
#
_entry.id   AF-A0AAV5FLI6-F1
#
_cell.length_a   1.000
_cell.length_b   1.000
_cell.length_c   1.000
_cell.angle_alpha   90.00
_cell.angle_beta   90.00
_cell.angle_gamma   90.00
#
_symmetry.space_group_name_H-M   'P 1'
#
loop_
_entity.id
_entity.type
_entity.pdbx_description
1 polymer ?
#
loop_
_entity_poly.entity_id
_entity_poly.type
_entity_poly.pdbx_seq_one_letter_code
_entity_poly.pdbx_strand_id
1 'polypeptide(L)'
;MQGSLWAELQKQTDTHSHAEFDVKELESLFTIAPKAKGGSKSEDRGKSVGSKTDKIHLMDIRRANNTEIMLTKIKMPLSDMMSAALALDDSVLDADQVENLIKFCPTKEEMELLKNYTGDKETLGKCEQIRDVRKNLQTVSSACEESLAEKSPEVLDFHEDLVSLEVASKLQLKALAEEQQAVVKGLEKVEQELIDSENDGPVSEVFCKTLKEFIDSSSADVRSLSALYSEVGRSADALVVYFGEDPAKFPFEQVASTLLTFVGLFRKAHDENLKQIEAEKKKAQKEAEKEANQDKTPVKSKNGFADRSPRSPSPFK
;
A
#
# COMPACT_ATOMS: atom_id res chain seq x y z
N MET A 1 -45.22 12.80 -27.29
CA MET A 1 -44.62 11.71 -26.52
C MET A 1 -45.69 10.64 -26.26
N GLN A 2 -46.03 9.85 -27.27
CA GLN A 2 -46.97 8.73 -27.12
C GLN A 2 -46.20 7.47 -27.49
N GLY A 3 -46.08 6.54 -26.54
CA GLY A 3 -45.24 5.33 -26.65
C GLY A 3 -44.01 5.30 -25.72
N SER A 4 -43.84 6.24 -24.78
CA SER A 4 -42.79 6.14 -23.75
C SER A 4 -43.28 5.40 -22.52
N LEU A 5 -42.36 4.74 -21.81
CA LEU A 5 -42.62 4.05 -20.53
C LEU A 5 -43.33 4.97 -19.51
N TRP A 6 -43.01 6.28 -19.55
CA TRP A 6 -43.64 7.32 -18.74
C TRP A 6 -45.16 7.48 -19.02
N ALA A 7 -45.58 7.31 -20.28
CA ALA A 7 -47.00 7.37 -20.65
C ALA A 7 -47.78 6.11 -20.23
N GLU A 8 -47.11 4.97 -20.12
CA GLU A 8 -47.68 3.71 -19.64
C GLU A 8 -47.81 3.71 -18.10
N LEU A 9 -46.82 4.28 -17.40
CA LEU A 9 -46.83 4.40 -15.94
C LEU A 9 -47.99 5.28 -15.44
N GLN A 10 -48.29 6.38 -16.15
CA GLN A 10 -49.42 7.27 -15.83
C GLN A 10 -50.79 6.60 -16.03
N LYS A 11 -50.90 5.55 -16.86
CA LYS A 11 -52.13 4.76 -17.03
C LYS A 11 -52.28 3.68 -15.95
N GLN A 12 -51.17 3.21 -15.38
CA GLN A 12 -51.18 2.19 -14.31
C GLN A 12 -51.41 2.78 -12.92
N THR A 13 -51.16 4.08 -12.71
CA THR A 13 -51.37 4.75 -11.42
C THR A 13 -52.84 4.82 -10.97
N ASP A 14 -53.81 4.64 -11.87
CA ASP A 14 -55.23 4.67 -11.51
C ASP A 14 -55.74 3.37 -10.87
N THR A 15 -54.93 2.30 -10.80
CA THR A 15 -55.40 0.99 -10.29
C THR A 15 -54.51 0.27 -9.28
N HIS A 16 -53.35 0.76 -8.87
CA HIS A 16 -52.54 0.11 -7.82
C HIS A 16 -52.03 1.07 -6.74
N SER A 17 -52.57 0.87 -5.53
CA SER A 17 -52.03 1.13 -4.19
C SER A 17 -51.36 2.48 -3.96
N HIS A 18 -52.07 3.32 -3.19
CA HIS A 18 -51.52 4.40 -2.37
C HIS A 18 -50.45 3.83 -1.42
N ALA A 19 -49.20 3.72 -1.88
CA ALA A 19 -48.07 3.61 -0.98
C ALA A 19 -47.92 4.99 -0.33
N GLU A 20 -48.46 5.13 0.87
CA GLU A 20 -48.41 6.37 1.63
C GLU A 20 -46.96 6.62 2.06
N PHE A 21 -46.26 7.44 1.28
CA PHE A 21 -44.90 7.86 1.62
C PHE A 21 -44.97 8.77 2.84
N ASP A 22 -44.24 8.42 3.91
CA ASP A 22 -44.14 9.29 5.09
C ASP A 22 -43.25 10.49 4.75
N VAL A 23 -43.90 11.55 4.27
CA VAL A 23 -43.27 12.81 3.91
C VAL A 23 -42.52 13.41 5.11
N LYS A 24 -42.94 13.13 6.35
CA LYS A 24 -42.28 13.66 7.55
C LYS A 24 -40.95 12.95 7.83
N GLU A 25 -40.85 11.65 7.54
CA GLU A 25 -39.59 10.93 7.64
C GLU A 25 -38.59 11.47 6.60
N LEU A 26 -39.06 11.70 5.37
CA LEU A 26 -38.24 12.23 4.30
C LEU A 26 -37.78 13.67 4.60
N GLU A 27 -38.67 14.51 5.14
CA GLU A 27 -38.29 15.84 5.63
C GLU A 27 -37.29 15.73 6.80
N SER A 28 -37.46 14.82 7.75
CA SER A 28 -36.49 14.62 8.84
C SER A 28 -35.10 14.23 8.32
N LEU A 29 -35.04 13.29 7.37
CA LEU A 29 -33.78 12.75 6.84
C LEU A 29 -33.06 13.75 5.91
N PHE A 30 -33.80 14.64 5.23
CA PHE A 30 -33.27 15.50 4.17
C PHE A 30 -33.40 17.01 4.44
N THR A 31 -33.87 17.45 5.61
CA THR A 31 -33.89 18.89 5.94
C THR A 31 -32.57 19.36 6.52
N ILE A 32 -32.02 20.44 5.95
CA ILE A 32 -30.88 21.18 6.49
C ILE A 32 -31.40 22.15 7.56
N ALA A 33 -31.62 21.68 8.79
CA ALA A 33 -31.97 22.55 9.91
C ALA A 33 -30.76 22.79 10.83
N PRO A 34 -30.33 24.05 11.05
CA PRO A 34 -29.31 24.37 12.05
C PRO A 34 -29.88 24.17 13.45
N LYS A 35 -29.13 23.48 14.32
CA LYS A 35 -29.54 23.17 15.71
C LYS A 35 -29.89 24.45 16.48
N ALA A 36 -31.17 24.64 16.82
CA ALA A 36 -31.62 25.68 17.73
C ALA A 36 -31.51 25.22 19.19
N LYS A 37 -30.71 25.93 20.01
CA LYS A 37 -30.81 25.89 21.48
C LYS A 37 -31.92 26.85 21.91
N GLY A 38 -32.85 26.37 22.73
CA GLY A 38 -33.96 27.16 23.25
C GLY A 38 -33.54 28.17 24.33
N GLY A 39 -34.29 29.28 24.42
CA GLY A 39 -34.40 30.10 25.64
C GLY A 39 -34.30 31.63 25.50
N SER A 40 -35.43 32.28 25.15
CA SER A 40 -35.91 33.64 25.56
C SER A 40 -35.13 34.95 25.28
N LYS A 41 -35.82 35.88 24.58
CA LYS A 41 -35.82 37.39 24.52
C LYS A 41 -34.53 38.17 24.89
N SER A 42 -34.04 39.21 24.19
CA SER A 42 -34.66 40.34 23.46
C SER A 42 -33.65 41.08 22.55
N GLU A 43 -34.17 41.79 21.55
CA GLU A 43 -33.69 42.99 20.81
C GLU A 43 -32.20 43.30 20.52
N ASP A 44 -32.02 43.65 19.23
CA ASP A 44 -31.13 44.64 18.60
C ASP A 44 -29.60 44.37 18.45
N ARG A 45 -29.16 44.64 17.21
CA ARG A 45 -27.81 44.93 16.70
C ARG A 45 -26.64 44.01 17.09
N GLY A 46 -26.18 43.26 16.07
CA GLY A 46 -24.78 42.82 16.01
C GLY A 46 -24.58 41.66 15.05
N LYS A 47 -24.25 41.96 13.79
CA LYS A 47 -23.70 40.97 12.85
C LYS A 47 -22.28 40.64 13.33
N SER A 48 -22.11 39.59 14.12
CA SER A 48 -20.81 39.03 14.47
C SER A 48 -20.55 37.73 13.73
N VAL A 49 -19.46 37.78 12.97
CA VAL A 49 -18.67 36.73 12.35
C VAL A 49 -18.77 35.39 13.09
N GLY A 50 -19.43 34.40 12.47
CA GLY A 50 -19.30 33.01 12.83
C GLY A 50 -18.01 32.45 12.22
N SER A 51 -17.03 32.17 13.08
CA SER A 51 -15.77 31.51 12.78
C SER A 51 -15.98 30.23 11.95
N LYS A 52 -15.72 30.31 10.63
CA LYS A 52 -15.20 29.16 9.91
C LYS A 52 -13.72 29.11 10.26
N THR A 53 -13.27 28.04 10.89
CA THR A 53 -11.84 27.78 10.98
C THR A 53 -11.34 27.61 9.55
N ASP A 54 -10.65 28.62 9.03
CA ASP A 54 -9.95 28.55 7.74
C ASP A 54 -8.86 27.50 7.90
N LYS A 55 -9.21 26.25 7.59
CA LYS A 55 -8.24 25.16 7.50
C LYS A 55 -7.36 25.44 6.30
N ILE A 56 -6.06 25.53 6.54
CA ILE A 56 -5.08 25.77 5.49
C ILE A 56 -4.96 24.48 4.69
N HIS A 57 -5.06 24.59 3.37
CA HIS A 57 -4.88 23.48 2.43
C HIS A 57 -3.65 23.79 1.58
N LEU A 58 -2.53 23.14 1.89
CA LEU A 58 -1.27 23.12 1.15
C LEU A 58 -1.32 22.14 -0.03
N MET A 59 -2.20 21.13 0.04
CA MET A 59 -2.45 20.18 -1.03
C MET A 59 -3.53 20.68 -2.00
N ASP A 60 -3.55 20.15 -3.24
CA ASP A 60 -4.59 20.47 -4.22
C ASP A 60 -5.99 20.19 -3.66
N ILE A 61 -6.89 21.17 -3.80
CA ILE A 61 -8.23 21.15 -3.18
C ILE A 61 -9.03 19.92 -3.62
N ARG A 62 -8.92 19.46 -4.88
CA ARG A 62 -9.62 18.26 -5.34
C ARG A 62 -9.04 17.01 -4.70
N ARG A 63 -7.72 16.92 -4.56
CA ARG A 63 -7.04 15.79 -3.90
C ARG A 63 -7.30 15.76 -2.39
N ALA A 64 -7.30 16.90 -1.72
CA ALA A 64 -7.62 17.03 -0.30
C ALA A 64 -9.08 16.64 0.00
N ASN A 65 -10.03 17.11 -0.82
CA ASN A 65 -11.43 16.75 -0.69
C ASN A 65 -11.67 15.26 -0.95
N ASN A 66 -11.04 14.68 -1.97
CA ASN A 66 -11.15 13.25 -2.26
C ASN A 66 -10.62 12.40 -1.09
N THR A 67 -9.50 12.81 -0.50
CA THR A 67 -8.92 12.13 0.67
C THR A 67 -9.81 12.28 1.90
N GLU A 68 -10.34 13.47 2.16
CA GLU A 68 -11.24 13.70 3.30
C GLU A 68 -12.55 12.91 3.18
N ILE A 69 -13.14 12.83 1.97
CA ILE A 69 -14.32 11.98 1.71
C ILE A 69 -14.01 10.51 1.99
N MET A 70 -12.85 10.00 1.57
CA MET A 70 -12.52 8.59 1.81
C MET A 70 -12.18 8.28 3.26
N LEU A 71 -11.56 9.23 3.99
CA LEU A 71 -11.38 9.11 5.44
C LEU A 71 -12.72 8.97 6.18
N THR A 72 -13.82 9.52 5.66
CA THR A 72 -15.16 9.29 6.25
C THR A 72 -15.70 7.89 6.03
N LYS A 73 -15.24 7.17 4.98
CA LYS A 73 -15.67 5.80 4.70
C LYS A 73 -15.04 4.77 5.64
N ILE A 74 -13.82 5.05 6.13
CA ILE A 74 -13.07 4.17 7.03
C ILE A 74 -13.68 4.14 8.44
N LYS A 75 -14.65 5.03 8.76
CA LYS A 75 -15.39 5.09 10.04
C LYS A 75 -14.50 5.02 11.30
N MET A 76 -13.23 5.43 11.19
CA MET A 76 -12.24 5.36 12.26
C MET A 76 -11.58 6.74 12.45
N PRO A 77 -11.35 7.21 13.69
CA PRO A 77 -10.57 8.41 13.94
C PRO A 77 -9.14 8.27 13.43
N LEU A 78 -8.58 9.35 12.87
CA LEU A 78 -7.21 9.37 12.33
C LEU A 78 -6.16 8.98 13.40
N SER A 79 -6.37 9.36 14.66
CA SER A 79 -5.50 8.99 15.78
C SER A 79 -5.48 7.47 16.03
N ASP A 80 -6.64 6.83 15.93
CA ASP A 80 -6.80 5.40 16.15
C ASP A 80 -6.21 4.63 14.97
N MET A 81 -6.41 5.12 13.75
CA MET A 81 -5.74 4.60 12.55
C MET A 81 -4.22 4.69 12.65
N MET A 82 -3.68 5.82 13.15
CA MET A 82 -2.24 5.96 13.38
C MET A 82 -1.74 4.95 14.42
N SER A 83 -2.50 4.75 15.49
CA SER A 83 -2.15 3.83 16.57
C SER A 83 -2.18 2.37 16.10
N ALA A 84 -3.23 1.99 15.37
CA ALA A 84 -3.35 0.66 14.78
C ALA A 84 -2.26 0.37 13.74
N ALA A 85 -1.94 1.35 12.89
CA ALA A 85 -0.85 1.23 11.92
C ALA A 85 0.53 1.14 12.60
N LEU A 86 0.75 1.85 13.70
CA LEU A 86 1.97 1.76 14.51
C LEU A 86 2.08 0.43 15.27
N ALA A 87 0.95 -0.13 15.70
CA ALA A 87 0.88 -1.39 16.44
C ALA A 87 0.89 -2.63 15.53
N LEU A 88 0.81 -2.47 14.20
CA LEU A 88 0.64 -3.55 13.23
C LEU A 88 -0.56 -4.46 13.58
N ASP A 89 -1.67 -3.85 14.02
CA ASP A 89 -2.86 -4.56 14.51
C ASP A 89 -3.80 -4.92 13.36
N ASP A 90 -3.73 -6.18 12.94
CA ASP A 90 -4.54 -6.80 11.87
C ASP A 90 -6.03 -6.98 12.26
N SER A 91 -6.35 -6.88 13.56
CA SER A 91 -7.73 -6.91 14.04
C SER A 91 -8.45 -5.57 13.88
N VAL A 92 -7.68 -4.49 13.71
CA VAL A 92 -8.20 -3.11 13.62
C VAL A 92 -8.12 -2.56 12.20
N LEU A 93 -7.05 -2.87 11.44
CA LEU A 93 -6.88 -2.46 10.05
C LEU A 93 -6.67 -3.69 9.15
N ASP A 94 -7.68 -3.99 8.33
CA ASP A 94 -7.60 -5.06 7.34
C ASP A 94 -6.75 -4.66 6.10
N ALA A 95 -6.39 -5.64 5.27
CA ALA A 95 -5.55 -5.43 4.10
C ALA A 95 -6.15 -4.42 3.10
N ASP A 96 -7.47 -4.44 2.92
CA ASP A 96 -8.18 -3.52 2.02
C ASP A 96 -8.12 -2.08 2.57
N GLN A 97 -8.28 -1.90 3.87
CA GLN A 97 -8.17 -0.62 4.55
C GLN A 97 -6.74 -0.08 4.47
N VAL A 98 -5.73 -0.92 4.67
CA VAL A 98 -4.32 -0.54 4.52
C VAL A 98 -4.00 -0.14 3.07
N GLU A 99 -4.45 -0.91 2.08
CA GLU A 99 -4.22 -0.58 0.66
C GLU A 99 -4.90 0.74 0.27
N ASN A 100 -6.11 0.98 0.80
CA ASN A 100 -6.80 2.24 0.66
C ASN A 100 -6.00 3.38 1.31
N LEU A 101 -5.47 3.20 2.51
CA LEU A 101 -4.63 4.21 3.18
C LEU A 101 -3.38 4.57 2.37
N ILE A 102 -2.73 3.58 1.75
CA ILE A 102 -1.56 3.80 0.89
C ILE A 102 -1.92 4.69 -0.31
N LYS A 103 -3.09 4.48 -0.94
CA LYS A 103 -3.55 5.26 -2.10
C LYS A 103 -3.77 6.75 -1.80
N PHE A 104 -4.04 7.11 -0.54
CA PHE A 104 -4.32 8.48 -0.11
C PHE A 104 -3.15 9.15 0.64
N CYS A 105 -2.02 8.46 0.79
CA CYS A 105 -0.82 9.06 1.34
C CYS A 105 -0.32 10.21 0.44
N PRO A 106 0.17 11.34 1.00
CA PRO A 106 0.64 12.47 0.20
C PRO A 106 1.85 12.03 -0.62
N THR A 107 1.97 12.49 -1.88
CA THR A 107 3.12 12.16 -2.74
C THR A 107 4.43 12.73 -2.17
N LYS A 108 5.58 12.31 -2.72
CA LYS A 108 6.89 12.76 -2.24
C LYS A 108 7.05 14.28 -2.32
N GLU A 109 6.46 14.89 -3.35
CA GLU A 109 6.43 16.33 -3.56
C GLU A 109 5.50 17.04 -2.55
N GLU A 110 4.32 16.47 -2.29
CA GLU A 110 3.37 16.97 -1.29
C GLU A 110 3.97 16.89 0.13
N MET A 111 4.76 15.85 0.41
CA MET A 111 5.49 15.69 1.66
C MET A 111 6.55 16.78 1.88
N GLU A 112 7.26 17.20 0.82
CA GLU A 112 8.24 18.30 0.91
C GLU A 112 7.56 19.65 1.15
N LEU A 113 6.42 19.91 0.50
CA LEU A 113 5.60 21.09 0.76
C LEU A 113 5.11 21.14 2.21
N LEU A 114 4.64 20.00 2.74
CA LEU A 114 4.20 19.86 4.13
C LEU A 114 5.36 19.95 5.14
N LYS A 115 6.59 19.58 4.74
CA LYS A 115 7.80 19.66 5.58
C LYS A 115 8.33 21.09 5.70
N ASN A 116 8.15 21.89 4.64
CA ASN A 116 8.59 23.29 4.59
C ASN A 116 7.55 24.27 5.17
N TYR A 117 6.37 23.78 5.59
CA TYR A 117 5.36 24.59 6.23
C TYR A 117 5.73 24.90 7.69
N THR A 118 5.89 26.20 8.00
CA THR A 118 6.29 26.71 9.32
C THR A 118 5.11 27.19 10.17
N GLY A 119 3.86 26.93 9.78
CA GLY A 119 2.67 27.32 10.52
C GLY A 119 2.19 26.27 11.54
N ASP A 120 1.06 26.55 12.19
CA ASP A 120 0.46 25.68 13.20
C ASP A 120 -0.14 24.40 12.57
N LYS A 121 0.29 23.23 13.06
CA LYS A 121 -0.03 21.92 12.50
C LYS A 121 -1.47 21.48 12.80
N GLU A 122 -2.10 22.05 13.83
CA GLU A 122 -3.50 21.75 14.17
C GLU A 122 -4.51 22.44 13.23
N THR A 123 -4.05 23.46 12.48
CA THR A 123 -4.87 24.19 11.49
C THR A 123 -4.89 23.55 10.11
N LEU A 124 -4.07 22.51 9.90
CA LEU A 124 -3.99 21.75 8.65
C LEU A 124 -5.20 20.82 8.49
N GLY A 125 -5.64 20.63 7.24
CA GLY A 125 -6.74 19.73 6.88
C GLY A 125 -6.48 18.28 7.32
N LYS A 126 -7.54 17.48 7.52
CA LYS A 126 -7.40 16.06 7.92
C LYS A 126 -6.54 15.25 6.94
N CYS A 127 -6.62 15.61 5.65
CA CYS A 127 -5.79 15.06 4.59
C CYS A 127 -4.28 15.28 4.83
N GLU A 128 -3.90 16.39 5.47
CA GLU A 128 -2.49 16.76 5.68
C GLU A 128 -1.94 16.13 6.96
N GLN A 129 -2.83 15.78 7.89
CA GLN A 129 -2.51 15.00 9.09
C GLN A 129 -2.22 13.52 8.76
N ILE A 130 -2.64 13.01 7.58
CA ILE A 130 -2.29 11.66 7.10
C ILE A 130 -0.79 11.52 6.77
N ARG A 131 -0.04 12.64 6.66
CA ARG A 131 1.43 12.67 6.59
C ARG A 131 2.05 11.81 7.68
N ASP A 132 1.49 11.92 8.88
CA ASP A 132 2.05 11.26 10.06
C ASP A 132 1.75 9.75 10.02
N VAL A 133 0.64 9.31 9.41
CA VAL A 133 0.36 7.87 9.11
C VAL A 133 1.41 7.30 8.14
N ARG A 134 1.70 8.00 7.02
CA ARG A 134 2.73 7.56 6.06
C ARG A 134 4.11 7.49 6.72
N LYS A 135 4.47 8.53 7.49
CA LYS A 135 5.74 8.58 8.22
C LYS A 135 5.83 7.44 9.23
N ASN A 136 4.74 7.13 9.93
CA ASN A 136 4.67 6.04 10.89
C ASN A 136 4.81 4.67 10.23
N LEU A 137 4.12 4.41 9.11
CA LEU A 137 4.30 3.17 8.33
C LEU A 137 5.75 3.01 7.85
N GLN A 138 6.37 4.10 7.38
CA GLN A 138 7.79 4.11 7.01
C GLN A 138 8.70 3.88 8.23
N THR A 139 8.35 4.44 9.39
CA THR A 139 9.08 4.29 10.65
C THR A 139 8.97 2.87 11.20
N VAL A 140 7.82 2.21 11.08
CA VAL A 140 7.64 0.81 11.47
C VAL A 140 8.48 -0.09 10.57
N SER A 141 8.52 0.16 9.25
CA SER A 141 9.40 -0.56 8.34
C SER A 141 10.87 -0.38 8.71
N SER A 142 11.32 0.86 8.99
CA SER A 142 12.71 1.14 9.40
C SER A 142 13.05 0.61 10.80
N ALA A 143 12.13 0.65 11.76
CA ALA A 143 12.34 0.13 13.11
C ALA A 143 12.38 -1.40 13.15
N CYS A 144 11.57 -2.05 12.31
CA CYS A 144 11.63 -3.49 12.12
C CYS A 144 13.00 -3.89 11.53
N GLU A 145 13.49 -3.11 10.56
CA GLU A 145 14.82 -3.31 9.99
C GLU A 145 15.96 -3.06 10.99
N GLU A 146 15.92 -1.97 11.77
CA GLU A 146 16.93 -1.71 12.81
C GLU A 146 16.99 -2.86 13.83
N SER A 147 15.82 -3.33 14.28
CA SER A 147 15.75 -4.48 15.19
C SER A 147 16.21 -5.77 14.52
N LEU A 148 15.98 -5.96 13.22
CA LEU A 148 16.46 -7.12 12.48
C LEU A 148 17.97 -7.05 12.25
N ALA A 149 18.51 -5.89 11.89
CA ALA A 149 19.95 -5.68 11.71
C ALA A 149 20.75 -5.89 13.01
N GLU A 150 20.17 -5.54 14.16
CA GLU A 150 20.81 -5.74 15.46
C GLU A 150 20.72 -7.20 15.97
N LYS A 151 19.60 -7.89 15.69
CA LYS A 151 19.33 -9.23 16.27
C LYS A 151 19.58 -10.40 15.33
N SER A 152 19.33 -10.22 14.04
CA SER A 152 19.40 -11.24 12.99
C SER A 152 19.74 -10.63 11.63
N PRO A 153 20.99 -10.20 11.42
CA PRO A 153 21.42 -9.57 10.16
C PRO A 153 21.29 -10.52 8.96
N GLU A 154 21.30 -11.84 9.17
CA GLU A 154 21.08 -12.87 8.15
C GLU A 154 19.68 -12.87 7.53
N VAL A 155 18.73 -12.11 8.08
CA VAL A 155 17.36 -12.04 7.55
C VAL A 155 17.21 -10.86 6.58
N LEU A 156 18.16 -9.93 6.52
CA LEU A 156 18.03 -8.72 5.68
C LEU A 156 18.07 -9.02 4.17
N ASP A 157 18.74 -10.09 3.78
CA ASP A 157 18.90 -10.54 2.39
C ASP A 157 17.94 -11.67 2.00
N PHE A 158 16.91 -11.97 2.81
CA PHE A 158 15.93 -13.04 2.52
C PHE A 158 15.25 -12.93 1.14
N HIS A 159 15.24 -11.72 0.56
CA HIS A 159 14.72 -11.48 -0.76
C HIS A 159 15.52 -12.19 -1.87
N GLU A 160 16.79 -12.50 -1.62
CA GLU A 160 17.66 -13.29 -2.51
C GLU A 160 17.22 -14.78 -2.57
N ASP A 161 16.56 -15.29 -1.53
CA ASP A 161 15.99 -16.65 -1.53
C ASP A 161 14.64 -16.71 -2.29
N LEU A 162 14.04 -15.56 -2.58
CA LEU A 162 12.71 -15.43 -3.19
C LEU A 162 12.74 -15.01 -4.66
N VAL A 163 13.79 -15.37 -5.40
CA VAL A 163 13.96 -15.00 -6.83
C VAL A 163 12.83 -15.46 -7.74
N SER A 164 12.20 -16.59 -7.43
CA SER A 164 11.09 -17.14 -8.23
C SER A 164 9.74 -16.50 -7.91
N LEU A 165 9.65 -15.67 -6.87
CA LEU A 165 8.40 -15.10 -6.39
C LEU A 165 7.70 -14.22 -7.45
N GLU A 166 8.47 -13.45 -8.23
CA GLU A 166 7.91 -12.61 -9.30
C GLU A 166 7.27 -13.43 -10.43
N VAL A 167 7.88 -14.57 -10.77
CA VAL A 167 7.33 -15.48 -11.79
C VAL A 167 6.12 -16.21 -11.21
N ALA A 168 6.23 -16.67 -9.97
CA ALA A 168 5.18 -17.36 -9.25
C ALA A 168 3.91 -16.51 -9.10
N SER A 169 4.04 -15.21 -8.80
CA SER A 169 2.88 -14.31 -8.65
C SER A 169 2.12 -14.05 -9.95
N LYS A 170 2.70 -14.39 -11.11
CA LYS A 170 2.10 -14.23 -12.43
C LYS A 170 1.52 -15.55 -12.96
N LEU A 171 1.66 -16.66 -12.24
CA LEU A 171 1.05 -17.92 -12.62
C LEU A 171 -0.46 -17.78 -12.65
N GLN A 172 -1.09 -18.53 -13.57
CA GLN A 172 -2.54 -18.64 -13.66
C GLN A 172 -2.90 -20.11 -13.51
N LEU A 173 -3.06 -20.57 -12.26
CA LEU A 173 -3.24 -22.00 -11.98
C LEU A 173 -4.48 -22.57 -12.66
N LYS A 174 -5.52 -21.74 -12.82
CA LYS A 174 -6.74 -22.11 -13.53
C LYS A 174 -6.51 -22.34 -15.03
N ALA A 175 -5.81 -21.43 -15.71
CA ALA A 175 -5.50 -21.58 -17.14
C ALA A 175 -4.61 -22.82 -17.37
N LEU A 176 -3.63 -23.02 -16.49
CA LEU A 176 -2.79 -24.21 -16.51
C LEU A 176 -3.59 -25.51 -16.31
N ALA A 177 -4.62 -25.49 -15.46
CA ALA A 177 -5.56 -26.60 -15.28
C ALA A 177 -6.30 -26.93 -16.58
N GLU A 178 -6.80 -25.91 -17.26
CA GLU A 178 -7.57 -26.03 -18.49
C GLU A 178 -6.70 -26.64 -19.61
N GLU A 179 -5.44 -26.18 -19.73
CA GLU A 179 -4.47 -26.74 -20.68
C GLU A 179 -4.11 -28.21 -20.35
N GLN A 180 -3.81 -28.52 -19.09
CA GLN A 180 -3.53 -29.89 -18.66
C GLN A 180 -4.72 -30.82 -18.94
N GLN A 181 -5.93 -30.39 -18.64
CA GLN A 181 -7.14 -31.17 -18.88
C GLN A 181 -7.41 -31.35 -20.38
N ALA A 182 -7.12 -30.34 -21.20
CA ALA A 182 -7.25 -30.45 -22.65
C ALA A 182 -6.32 -31.51 -23.24
N VAL A 183 -5.08 -31.61 -22.73
CA VAL A 183 -4.13 -32.64 -23.14
C VAL A 183 -4.62 -34.04 -22.74
N VAL A 184 -5.09 -34.21 -21.51
CA VAL A 184 -5.65 -35.50 -21.03
C VAL A 184 -6.83 -35.93 -21.90
N LYS A 185 -7.82 -35.04 -22.11
CA LYS A 185 -8.99 -35.30 -22.96
C LYS A 185 -8.61 -35.56 -24.42
N GLY A 186 -7.54 -34.93 -24.91
CA GLY A 186 -7.00 -35.18 -26.24
C GLY A 186 -6.51 -36.61 -26.38
N LEU A 187 -5.74 -37.11 -25.41
CA LEU A 187 -5.25 -38.48 -25.41
C LEU A 187 -6.40 -39.49 -25.27
N GLU A 188 -7.37 -39.25 -24.37
CA GLU A 188 -8.56 -40.11 -24.21
C GLU A 188 -9.34 -40.27 -25.52
N LYS A 189 -9.44 -39.21 -26.33
CA LYS A 189 -10.08 -39.29 -27.66
C LYS A 189 -9.27 -40.12 -28.65
N VAL A 190 -7.94 -40.04 -28.60
CA VAL A 190 -7.06 -40.86 -29.45
C VAL A 190 -7.16 -42.34 -29.04
N GLU A 191 -7.24 -42.63 -27.75
CA GLU A 191 -7.49 -43.98 -27.23
C GLU A 191 -8.86 -44.51 -27.68
N GLN A 192 -9.91 -43.68 -27.64
CA GLN A 192 -11.23 -44.07 -28.13
C GLN A 192 -11.24 -44.33 -29.64
N GLU A 193 -10.58 -43.49 -30.44
CA GLU A 193 -10.48 -43.68 -31.89
C GLU A 193 -9.74 -44.98 -32.24
N LEU A 194 -8.73 -45.36 -31.45
CA LEU A 194 -8.07 -46.65 -31.60
C LEU A 194 -9.05 -47.82 -31.39
N ILE A 195 -9.90 -47.74 -30.35
CA ILE A 195 -10.91 -48.79 -30.07
C ILE A 195 -11.93 -48.86 -31.22
N ASP A 196 -12.39 -47.71 -31.70
CA ASP A 196 -13.42 -47.66 -32.75
C ASP A 196 -12.89 -48.22 -34.08
N SER A 197 -11.63 -47.91 -34.43
CA SER A 197 -10.99 -48.31 -35.68
C SER A 197 -10.52 -49.78 -35.73
N GLU A 198 -10.51 -50.51 -34.61
CA GLU A 198 -10.18 -51.95 -34.60
C GLU A 198 -11.15 -52.81 -35.41
N ASN A 199 -12.38 -52.32 -35.66
CA ASN A 199 -13.41 -53.05 -36.40
C ASN A 199 -13.47 -52.69 -37.91
N ASP A 200 -12.62 -51.78 -38.38
CA ASP A 200 -12.65 -51.29 -39.77
C ASP A 200 -11.97 -52.24 -40.78
N GLY A 201 -11.43 -53.37 -40.31
CA GLY A 201 -10.82 -54.39 -41.15
C GLY A 201 -9.37 -54.05 -41.59
N PRO A 202 -8.84 -54.69 -42.65
CA PRO A 202 -7.42 -54.62 -43.00
C PRO A 202 -6.90 -53.21 -43.35
N VAL A 203 -7.81 -52.28 -43.70
CA VAL A 203 -7.44 -50.92 -44.08
C VAL A 203 -6.98 -50.08 -42.88
N SER A 204 -7.42 -50.39 -41.66
CA SER A 204 -7.03 -49.67 -40.44
C SER A 204 -5.79 -50.25 -39.74
N GLU A 205 -5.22 -51.38 -40.20
CA GLU A 205 -4.13 -52.08 -39.51
C GLU A 205 -2.90 -51.17 -39.26
N VAL A 206 -2.47 -50.42 -40.28
CA VAL A 206 -1.35 -49.48 -40.16
C VAL A 206 -1.69 -48.29 -39.26
N PHE A 207 -2.94 -47.82 -39.30
CA PHE A 207 -3.43 -46.75 -38.45
C PHE A 207 -3.43 -47.17 -36.98
N CYS A 208 -4.06 -48.31 -36.65
CA CYS A 208 -4.13 -48.85 -35.30
C CYS A 208 -2.74 -49.12 -34.71
N LYS A 209 -1.82 -49.66 -35.52
CA LYS A 209 -0.43 -49.86 -35.10
C LYS A 209 0.25 -48.53 -34.74
N THR A 210 0.11 -47.52 -35.58
CA THR A 210 0.72 -46.19 -35.37
C THR A 210 0.12 -45.51 -34.13
N LEU A 211 -1.21 -45.58 -33.95
CA LEU A 211 -1.89 -45.03 -32.77
C LEU A 211 -1.46 -45.74 -31.48
N LYS A 212 -1.32 -47.06 -31.49
CA LYS A 212 -0.81 -47.83 -30.34
C LYS A 212 0.59 -47.36 -29.93
N GLU A 213 1.51 -47.26 -30.88
CA GLU A 213 2.87 -46.77 -30.61
C GLU A 213 2.87 -45.33 -30.05
N PHE A 214 1.99 -44.46 -30.57
CA PHE A 214 1.83 -43.10 -30.06
C PHE A 214 1.25 -43.06 -28.64
N ILE A 215 0.19 -43.83 -28.36
CA ILE A 215 -0.46 -43.90 -27.03
C ILE A 215 0.53 -44.46 -26.01
N ASP A 216 1.27 -45.51 -26.35
CA ASP A 216 2.27 -46.12 -25.47
C ASP A 216 3.35 -45.09 -25.05
N SER A 217 3.79 -44.24 -25.98
CA SER A 217 4.76 -43.18 -25.70
C SER A 217 4.13 -42.02 -24.91
N SER A 218 3.00 -41.50 -25.37
CA SER A 218 2.42 -40.25 -24.85
C SER A 218 1.67 -40.44 -23.53
N SER A 219 1.14 -41.63 -23.25
CA SER A 219 0.46 -41.94 -21.99
C SER A 219 1.35 -41.71 -20.77
N ALA A 220 2.63 -42.06 -20.85
CA ALA A 220 3.58 -41.83 -19.76
C ALA A 220 3.79 -40.34 -19.49
N ASP A 221 3.91 -39.54 -20.55
CA ASP A 221 4.11 -38.09 -20.46
C ASP A 221 2.87 -37.39 -19.91
N VAL A 222 1.68 -37.74 -20.39
CA VAL A 222 0.40 -37.17 -19.93
C VAL A 222 0.14 -37.52 -18.46
N ARG A 223 0.46 -38.74 -18.04
CA ARG A 223 0.41 -39.14 -16.62
C ARG A 223 1.38 -38.33 -15.76
N SER A 224 2.61 -38.15 -16.24
CA SER A 224 3.64 -37.37 -15.54
C SER A 224 3.25 -35.90 -15.40
N LEU A 225 2.71 -35.29 -16.47
CA LEU A 225 2.19 -33.93 -16.48
C LEU A 225 1.04 -33.75 -15.47
N SER A 226 0.12 -34.71 -15.42
CA SER A 226 -1.01 -34.68 -14.48
C SER A 226 -0.56 -34.78 -13.03
N ALA A 227 0.44 -35.61 -12.74
CA ALA A 227 1.05 -35.73 -11.41
C ALA A 227 1.77 -34.43 -11.00
N LEU A 228 2.53 -33.83 -11.92
CA LEU A 228 3.23 -32.57 -11.67
C LEU A 228 2.24 -31.42 -11.39
N TYR A 229 1.18 -31.29 -12.19
CA TYR A 229 0.14 -30.28 -11.96
C TYR A 229 -0.54 -30.47 -10.59
N SER A 230 -0.80 -31.71 -10.20
CA SER A 230 -1.39 -32.01 -8.89
C SER A 230 -0.45 -31.63 -7.73
N GLU A 231 0.86 -31.80 -7.89
CA GLU A 231 1.85 -31.37 -6.89
C GLU A 231 1.94 -29.85 -6.79
N VAL A 232 1.87 -29.14 -7.92
CA VAL A 232 1.81 -27.66 -7.95
C VAL A 232 0.58 -27.17 -7.19
N GLY A 233 -0.60 -27.77 -7.42
CA GLY A 233 -1.82 -27.42 -6.69
C GLY A 233 -1.68 -27.62 -5.17
N ARG A 234 -1.14 -28.77 -4.73
CA ARG A 234 -0.87 -29.03 -3.31
C ARG A 234 0.10 -28.04 -2.70
N SER A 235 1.18 -27.72 -3.41
CA SER A 235 2.19 -26.77 -2.95
C SER A 235 1.62 -25.35 -2.85
N ALA A 236 0.79 -24.95 -3.80
CA ALA A 236 0.09 -23.68 -3.80
C ALA A 236 -0.87 -23.56 -2.59
N ASP A 237 -1.72 -24.57 -2.38
CA ASP A 237 -2.63 -24.60 -1.23
C ASP A 237 -1.88 -24.61 0.10
N ALA A 238 -0.78 -25.36 0.20
CA ALA A 238 0.05 -25.42 1.40
C ALA A 238 0.68 -24.06 1.73
N LEU A 239 1.09 -23.28 0.72
CA LEU A 239 1.59 -21.92 0.92
C LEU A 239 0.49 -20.99 1.46
N VAL A 240 -0.71 -21.07 0.91
CA VAL A 240 -1.85 -20.26 1.38
C VAL A 240 -2.16 -20.61 2.84
N VAL A 241 -2.24 -21.90 3.17
CA VAL A 241 -2.47 -22.36 4.55
C VAL A 241 -1.34 -21.96 5.50
N TYR A 242 -0.09 -21.96 5.03
CA TYR A 242 1.06 -21.53 5.84
C TYR A 242 0.92 -20.07 6.29
N PHE A 243 0.35 -19.20 5.46
CA PHE A 243 0.06 -17.81 5.82
C PHE A 243 -1.28 -17.62 6.57
N GLY A 244 -1.94 -18.72 6.96
CA GLY A 244 -3.19 -18.70 7.74
C GLY A 244 -4.44 -18.39 6.91
N GLU A 245 -4.32 -18.39 5.58
CA GLU A 245 -5.40 -18.07 4.67
C GLU A 245 -6.16 -19.35 4.23
N ASP A 246 -7.40 -19.17 3.76
CA ASP A 246 -8.23 -20.25 3.22
C ASP A 246 -8.05 -20.35 1.69
N PRO A 247 -7.49 -21.45 1.13
CA PRO A 247 -7.29 -21.62 -0.32
C PRO A 247 -8.55 -21.46 -1.17
N ALA A 248 -9.73 -21.71 -0.59
CA ALA A 248 -10.99 -21.55 -1.30
C ALA A 248 -11.43 -20.08 -1.45
N LYS A 249 -10.90 -19.19 -0.61
CA LYS A 249 -11.24 -17.76 -0.58
C LYS A 249 -10.11 -16.87 -1.08
N PHE A 250 -8.88 -17.26 -0.74
CA PHE A 250 -7.69 -16.49 -0.99
C PHE A 250 -6.74 -17.31 -1.88
N PRO A 251 -6.82 -17.16 -3.21
CA PRO A 251 -6.06 -17.98 -4.14
C PRO A 251 -4.56 -17.68 -4.03
N PHE A 252 -3.75 -18.68 -4.40
CA PHE A 252 -2.29 -18.62 -4.39
C PHE A 252 -1.73 -17.35 -5.05
N GLU A 253 -2.28 -16.94 -6.19
CA GLU A 253 -1.85 -15.75 -6.93
C GLU A 253 -1.92 -14.48 -6.08
N GLN A 254 -2.95 -14.36 -5.23
CA GLN A 254 -3.09 -13.22 -4.32
C GLN A 254 -2.04 -13.27 -3.22
N VAL A 255 -1.81 -14.43 -2.58
CA VAL A 255 -0.76 -14.58 -1.56
C VAL A 255 0.62 -14.26 -2.15
N ALA A 256 0.94 -14.81 -3.32
CA ALA A 256 2.21 -14.57 -4.00
C ALA A 256 2.39 -13.09 -4.38
N SER A 257 1.31 -12.41 -4.82
CA SER A 257 1.33 -10.98 -5.13
C SER A 257 1.52 -10.11 -3.87
N THR A 258 0.86 -10.46 -2.77
CA THR A 258 1.01 -9.78 -1.48
C THR A 258 2.45 -9.92 -0.98
N LEU A 259 3.01 -11.14 -1.01
CA LEU A 259 4.41 -11.39 -0.67
C LEU A 259 5.36 -10.61 -1.57
N LEU A 260 5.15 -10.60 -2.89
CA LEU A 260 6.00 -9.86 -3.82
C LEU A 260 5.99 -8.36 -3.49
N THR A 261 4.82 -7.82 -3.17
CA THR A 261 4.66 -6.42 -2.77
C THR A 261 5.44 -6.14 -1.48
N PHE A 262 5.30 -7.00 -0.48
CA PHE A 262 6.03 -6.90 0.78
C PHE A 262 7.56 -6.93 0.56
N VAL A 263 8.07 -7.91 -0.19
CA VAL A 263 9.51 -8.03 -0.50
C VAL A 263 10.01 -6.77 -1.20
N GLY A 264 9.25 -6.24 -2.16
CA GLY A 264 9.60 -5.01 -2.86
C GLY A 264 9.64 -3.78 -1.94
N LEU A 265 8.67 -3.65 -1.03
CA LEU A 265 8.64 -2.58 -0.04
C LEU A 265 9.78 -2.69 0.96
N PHE A 266 10.04 -3.89 1.47
CA PHE A 266 11.13 -4.17 2.41
C PHE A 266 12.48 -3.82 1.79
N ARG A 267 12.77 -4.34 0.60
CA ARG A 267 14.03 -4.07 -0.11
C ARG A 267 14.23 -2.57 -0.34
N LYS A 268 13.17 -1.86 -0.72
CA LYS A 268 13.25 -0.41 -0.91
C LYS A 268 13.54 0.33 0.39
N ALA A 269 12.89 -0.05 1.49
CA ALA A 269 13.14 0.51 2.81
C ALA A 269 14.60 0.26 3.25
N HIS A 270 15.10 -0.97 3.02
CA HIS A 270 16.47 -1.36 3.31
C HIS A 270 17.49 -0.51 2.53
N ASP A 271 17.30 -0.38 1.22
CA ASP A 271 18.15 0.45 0.36
C ASP A 271 18.14 1.94 0.78
N GLU A 272 16.98 2.45 1.21
CA GLU A 272 16.82 3.82 1.69
C GLU A 272 17.53 4.03 3.04
N ASN A 273 17.42 3.08 3.97
CA ASN A 273 18.05 3.13 5.29
C ASN A 273 19.58 3.03 5.18
N LEU A 274 20.11 2.13 4.34
CA LEU A 274 21.55 2.05 4.06
C LEU A 274 22.10 3.39 3.52
N LYS A 275 21.41 4.02 2.58
CA LYS A 275 21.80 5.34 2.03
C LYS A 275 21.78 6.44 3.08
N GLN A 276 20.80 6.42 3.99
CA GLN A 276 20.69 7.39 5.08
C GLN A 276 21.86 7.25 6.06
N ILE A 277 22.16 6.01 6.48
CA ILE A 277 23.30 5.71 7.37
C ILE A 277 24.62 6.16 6.73
N GLU A 278 24.81 5.90 5.43
CA GLU A 278 26.00 6.34 4.71
C GLU A 278 26.11 7.87 4.63
N ALA A 279 24.99 8.55 4.34
CA ALA A 279 24.95 10.01 4.27
C ALA A 279 25.26 10.67 5.62
N GLU A 280 24.75 10.12 6.72
CA GLU A 280 25.02 10.58 8.08
C GLU A 280 26.48 10.36 8.48
N LYS A 281 27.06 9.18 8.19
CA LYS A 281 28.48 8.92 8.40
C LYS A 281 29.37 9.90 7.64
N LYS A 282 29.03 10.19 6.38
CA LYS A 282 29.78 11.14 5.53
C LYS A 282 29.64 12.59 6.03
N LYS A 283 28.48 12.96 6.57
CA LYS A 283 28.27 14.28 7.17
C LYS A 283 29.07 14.42 8.47
N ALA A 284 29.02 13.42 9.35
CA ALA A 284 29.77 13.39 10.60
C ALA A 284 31.29 13.46 10.37
N GLN A 285 31.81 12.74 9.37
CA GLN A 285 33.23 12.83 8.99
C GLN A 285 33.63 14.24 8.55
N LYS A 286 32.81 14.90 7.71
CA LYS A 286 33.07 16.27 7.26
C LYS A 286 32.99 17.30 8.38
N GLU A 287 32.12 17.10 9.36
CA GLU A 287 32.03 17.96 10.54
C GLU A 287 33.25 17.76 11.44
N ALA A 288 33.65 16.52 11.71
CA ALA A 288 34.86 16.20 12.48
C ALA A 288 36.15 16.74 11.82
N GLU A 289 36.27 16.68 10.49
CA GLU A 289 37.42 17.27 9.77
C GLU A 289 37.46 18.80 9.85
N LYS A 290 36.30 19.46 9.87
CA LYS A 290 36.21 20.92 10.02
C LYS A 290 36.57 21.36 11.44
N GLU A 291 36.12 20.64 12.46
CA GLU A 291 36.48 20.88 13.86
C GLU A 291 37.99 20.66 14.10
N ALA A 292 38.55 19.57 13.55
CA ALA A 292 39.98 19.28 13.65
C ALA A 292 40.89 20.30 12.92
N ASN A 293 40.37 21.03 11.93
CA ASN A 293 41.10 22.09 11.23
C ASN A 293 40.95 23.48 11.87
N GLN A 294 39.89 23.74 12.65
CA GLN A 294 39.75 25.00 13.38
C GLN A 294 40.68 25.08 14.61
N ASP A 295 40.94 23.94 15.27
CA ASP A 295 41.79 23.86 16.47
C ASP A 295 43.31 23.99 16.16
N LYS A 296 43.69 24.09 14.88
CA LYS A 296 45.08 24.28 14.43
C LYS A 296 45.46 25.74 14.12
N THR A 297 44.60 26.71 14.42
CA THR A 297 44.96 28.13 14.26
C THR A 297 45.90 28.59 15.38
N PRO A 298 47.16 29.01 15.08
CA PRO A 298 48.11 29.40 16.12
C PRO A 298 47.69 30.76 16.71
N VAL A 299 47.39 30.76 18.01
CA VAL A 299 47.19 31.97 18.81
C VAL A 299 48.48 32.81 18.72
N LYS A 300 48.45 33.89 17.92
CA LYS A 300 49.47 34.93 17.96
C LYS A 300 49.43 35.60 19.33
N SER A 301 50.35 35.20 20.20
CA SER A 301 50.59 35.82 21.50
C SER A 301 50.98 37.30 21.31
N LYS A 302 50.09 38.22 21.69
CA LYS A 302 50.41 39.64 21.84
C LYS A 302 51.20 39.80 23.14
N ASN A 303 52.53 39.76 23.06
CA ASN A 303 53.38 40.29 24.12
C ASN A 303 53.39 41.82 24.02
N GLY A 304 52.57 42.47 24.83
CA GLY A 304 52.76 43.87 25.21
C GLY A 304 53.89 43.95 26.24
N PHE A 305 55.05 44.46 25.84
CA PHE A 305 56.08 44.90 26.77
C PHE A 305 56.19 46.43 26.65
N ALA A 306 55.55 47.12 27.60
CA ALA A 306 55.73 48.55 27.77
C ALA A 306 57.10 48.78 28.43
N ASP A 307 58.07 49.18 27.62
CA ASP A 307 59.39 49.64 28.08
C ASP A 307 59.25 50.98 28.82
N ARG A 308 59.36 50.95 30.15
CA ARG A 308 59.63 52.14 30.96
C ARG A 308 61.10 52.11 31.38
N SER A 309 61.94 52.76 30.58
CA SER A 309 63.29 53.14 30.98
C SER A 309 63.26 54.29 32.01
N PRO A 310 64.07 54.26 33.09
CA PRO A 310 64.16 55.35 34.05
C PRO A 310 65.11 56.45 33.56
N ARG A 311 64.67 57.71 33.68
CA ARG A 311 65.49 58.91 33.48
C ARG A 311 66.54 59.01 34.58
N SER A 312 67.81 59.12 34.19
CA SER A 312 68.89 59.69 35.01
C SER A 312 69.17 61.15 34.60
N PRO A 313 69.67 62.00 35.53
CA PRO A 313 69.58 63.46 35.40
C PRO A 313 70.75 64.06 34.61
N SER A 314 70.45 65.12 33.86
CA SER A 314 71.46 65.97 33.18
C SER A 314 72.27 66.80 34.18
N PRO A 315 73.59 66.96 33.97
CA PRO A 315 74.35 68.08 34.53
C PRO A 315 74.49 69.23 33.52
N PHE A 316 74.51 70.43 34.07
CA PHE A 316 74.74 71.75 33.48
C PHE A 316 75.82 71.84 32.38
N LYS A 317 75.52 72.56 31.29
CA LYS A 317 76.06 73.91 30.98
C LYS A 317 75.32 74.52 29.79
#